data_AF-A0A1Q7GFV2-F1
#
_entry.id   AF-A0A1Q7GFV2-F1
#
_cell.length_a   1.000
_cell.length_b   1.000
_cell.length_c   1.000
_cell.angle_alpha   90.00
_cell.angle_beta   90.00
_cell.angle_gamma   90.00
#
_symmetry.space_group_name_H-M   'P 1'
#
loop_
_entity.id
_entity.type
_entity.pdbx_description
1 polymer ?
#
loop_
_entity_poly.entity_id
_entity_poly.type
_entity_poly.pdbx_seq_one_letter_code
_entity_poly.pdbx_strand_id
1 'polypeptide(L)'
;MEAAQEIFDVVRAGDVSRLQALLATNPGLANVRNDRGHSPVLIAQYHRRPEAVAALLAAGPDLDIFDAASVGRTERVAELLDRDPSLVNAYSSDGFYPLGLAAFFAHPDTVRLLLSRGADVAQVARNPMKVQPR
;
A
#
# COMPACT_ATOMS: atom_id res chain seq x y z
N MET A 1 10.20 15.76 -12.73
CA MET A 1 8.82 16.06 -12.28
C MET A 1 7.79 15.35 -13.16
N GLU A 2 7.98 15.26 -14.48
CA GLU A 2 7.06 14.57 -15.40
C GLU A 2 6.98 13.04 -15.20
N ALA A 3 8.13 12.35 -15.10
CA ALA A 3 8.17 10.89 -14.92
C ALA A 3 7.53 10.38 -13.61
N ALA A 4 7.53 11.22 -12.55
CA ALA A 4 6.90 10.89 -11.29
C ALA A 4 5.36 10.94 -11.39
N GLN A 5 4.81 11.81 -12.23
CA GLN A 5 3.38 11.82 -12.51
C GLN A 5 3.01 10.70 -13.49
N GLU A 6 3.86 10.48 -14.51
CA GLU A 6 3.64 9.47 -15.56
C GLU A 6 3.42 8.07 -14.97
N ILE A 7 4.22 7.65 -13.97
CA ILE A 7 4.05 6.32 -13.38
C ILE A 7 2.66 6.13 -12.78
N PHE A 8 2.06 7.16 -12.18
CA PHE A 8 0.71 7.05 -11.63
C PHE A 8 -0.34 6.91 -12.73
N ASP A 9 -0.18 7.63 -13.84
CA ASP A 9 -1.12 7.55 -14.97
C ASP A 9 -1.06 6.18 -15.65
N VAL A 10 0.16 5.66 -15.84
CA VAL A 10 0.42 4.31 -16.35
C VAL A 10 -0.18 3.23 -15.43
N VAL A 11 -0.02 3.36 -14.11
CA VAL A 11 -0.60 2.44 -13.13
C VAL A 11 -2.13 2.48 -13.17
N ARG A 12 -2.76 3.67 -13.25
CA ARG A 12 -4.22 3.79 -13.36
C ARG A 12 -4.76 3.16 -14.63
N ALA A 13 -4.07 3.39 -15.75
CA ALA A 13 -4.38 2.81 -17.05
C ALA A 13 -4.21 1.28 -17.05
N GLY A 14 -3.32 0.74 -16.21
CA GLY A 14 -2.96 -0.67 -16.20
C GLY A 14 -2.01 -1.07 -17.33
N ASP A 15 -1.25 -0.12 -17.87
CA ASP A 15 -0.25 -0.39 -18.92
C ASP A 15 1.02 -0.96 -18.29
N VAL A 16 1.01 -2.28 -18.07
CA VAL A 16 2.11 -3.01 -17.42
C VAL A 16 3.40 -2.94 -18.24
N SER A 17 3.30 -2.97 -19.58
CA SER A 17 4.46 -2.90 -20.46
C SER A 17 5.19 -1.56 -20.30
N ARG A 18 4.44 -0.45 -20.31
CA ARG A 18 5.00 0.88 -20.06
C ARG A 18 5.52 1.02 -18.64
N LEU A 19 4.80 0.49 -17.64
CA LEU A 19 5.22 0.49 -16.24
C LEU A 19 6.57 -0.20 -16.06
N GLN A 20 6.74 -1.37 -16.65
CA GLN A 20 8.00 -2.12 -16.61
C GLN A 20 9.14 -1.36 -17.29
N ALA A 21 8.89 -0.69 -18.42
CA ALA A 21 9.89 0.13 -19.09
C ALA A 21 10.34 1.33 -18.22
N LEU A 22 9.39 1.98 -17.54
CA LEU A 22 9.69 3.07 -16.61
C LEU A 22 10.52 2.58 -15.42
N LEU A 23 10.12 1.47 -14.80
CA LEU A 23 10.82 0.87 -13.65
C LEU A 23 12.20 0.32 -14.03
N ALA A 24 12.37 -0.22 -15.24
CA ALA A 24 13.67 -0.67 -15.74
C ALA A 24 14.66 0.49 -15.91
N THR A 25 14.16 1.68 -16.28
CA THR A 25 14.97 2.89 -16.42
C THR A 25 15.27 3.52 -15.06
N ASN A 26 14.28 3.54 -14.17
CA ASN A 26 14.41 4.09 -12.82
C ASN A 26 13.55 3.31 -11.81
N PRO A 27 14.14 2.33 -11.11
CA PRO A 27 13.44 1.55 -10.08
C PRO A 27 12.92 2.42 -8.93
N GLY A 28 13.58 3.55 -8.66
CA GLY A 28 13.18 4.50 -7.61
C GLY A 28 11.79 5.11 -7.84
N LEU A 29 11.23 5.03 -9.05
CA LEU A 29 9.86 5.45 -9.32
C LEU A 29 8.84 4.64 -8.52
N ALA A 30 9.14 3.39 -8.11
CA ALA A 30 8.24 2.61 -7.26
C ALA A 30 8.05 3.21 -5.85
N ASN A 31 8.96 4.10 -5.41
CA ASN A 31 8.94 4.72 -4.08
C ASN A 31 8.32 6.13 -4.07
N VAL A 32 8.04 6.73 -5.23
CA VAL A 32 7.50 8.09 -5.29
C VAL A 32 6.14 8.18 -4.62
N ARG A 33 5.75 9.40 -4.23
CA ARG A 33 4.41 9.68 -3.69
C ARG A 33 3.77 10.75 -4.56
N ASN A 34 2.48 10.59 -4.86
CA ASN A 34 1.72 11.63 -5.56
C ASN A 34 1.34 12.78 -4.61
N ASP A 35 0.64 13.80 -5.12
CA ASP A 35 0.20 14.97 -4.35
C ASP A 35 -0.72 14.63 -3.15
N ARG A 36 -1.29 13.43 -3.12
CA ARG A 36 -2.11 12.92 -2.00
C ARG A 36 -1.31 12.03 -1.04
N GLY A 37 -0.02 11.85 -1.25
CA GLY A 37 0.84 11.00 -0.44
C GLY A 37 0.73 9.51 -0.75
N HIS A 38 0.09 9.10 -1.85
CA HIS A 38 -0.04 7.67 -2.19
C HIS A 38 1.15 7.15 -2.99
N SER A 39 1.58 5.94 -2.66
CA SER A 39 2.55 5.18 -3.45
C SER A 39 1.93 4.66 -4.76
N PRO A 40 2.75 4.33 -5.77
CA PRO A 40 2.28 3.60 -6.94
C PRO A 40 1.60 2.27 -6.58
N VAL A 41 2.09 1.57 -5.55
CA VAL A 41 1.54 0.28 -5.10
C VAL A 41 0.10 0.45 -4.62
N LEU A 42 -0.15 1.47 -3.80
CA LEU A 42 -1.48 1.75 -3.29
C LEU A 42 -2.44 2.18 -4.40
N ILE A 43 -1.97 2.98 -5.37
CA ILE A 43 -2.77 3.31 -6.57
C ILE A 43 -3.11 2.06 -7.37
N ALA A 44 -2.17 1.13 -7.55
CA ALA A 44 -2.42 -0.13 -8.24
C ALA A 44 -3.48 -0.98 -7.50
N GLN A 45 -3.41 -1.04 -6.17
CA GLN A 45 -4.42 -1.72 -5.33
C GLN A 45 -5.81 -1.08 -5.45
N TYR A 46 -5.91 0.25 -5.35
CA TYR A 46 -7.20 0.96 -5.48
C TYR A 46 -7.84 0.79 -6.86
N HIS A 47 -7.03 0.69 -7.91
CA HIS A 47 -7.50 0.47 -9.28
C HIS A 47 -7.64 -1.02 -9.65
N ARG A 48 -7.44 -1.94 -8.70
CA ARG A 48 -7.51 -3.41 -8.90
C ARG A 48 -6.64 -3.88 -10.09
N ARG A 49 -5.36 -3.48 -10.08
CA ARG A 49 -4.37 -3.80 -11.13
C ARG A 49 -3.34 -4.82 -10.61
N PRO A 50 -3.66 -6.12 -10.50
CA PRO A 50 -2.77 -7.10 -9.88
C PRO A 50 -1.43 -7.24 -10.61
N GLU A 51 -1.40 -7.11 -11.93
CA GLU A 51 -0.17 -7.17 -12.73
C GLU A 51 0.72 -5.95 -12.50
N ALA A 52 0.13 -4.77 -12.32
CA ALA A 52 0.87 -3.56 -11.96
C ALA A 52 1.43 -3.66 -10.53
N VAL A 53 0.66 -4.21 -9.59
CA VAL A 53 1.15 -4.51 -8.24
C VAL A 53 2.35 -5.45 -8.31
N ALA A 54 2.25 -6.54 -9.08
CA ALA A 54 3.36 -7.48 -9.24
C ALA A 54 4.62 -6.82 -9.83
N ALA A 55 4.46 -5.99 -10.87
CA ALA A 55 5.57 -5.26 -11.48
C ALA A 55 6.23 -4.27 -10.50
N LEU A 56 5.42 -3.54 -9.72
CA LEU A 56 5.92 -2.61 -8.71
C LEU A 56 6.66 -3.35 -7.60
N LEU A 57 6.11 -4.45 -7.07
CA LEU A 57 6.77 -5.23 -6.02
C LEU A 57 8.07 -5.88 -6.51
N ALA A 58 8.14 -6.27 -7.79
CA ALA A 58 9.36 -6.80 -8.39
C ALA A 58 10.50 -5.76 -8.46
N ALA A 59 10.16 -4.46 -8.49
CA ALA A 59 11.15 -3.39 -8.41
C ALA A 59 11.71 -3.15 -7.00
N GLY A 60 11.20 -3.86 -5.98
CA GLY A 60 11.68 -3.78 -4.60
C GLY A 60 11.49 -2.43 -3.91
N PRO A 61 10.29 -1.82 -3.94
CA PRO A 61 10.03 -0.58 -3.23
C PRO A 61 10.19 -0.76 -1.72
N ASP A 62 10.56 0.32 -1.03
CA ASP A 62 10.46 0.41 0.41
C ASP A 62 8.99 0.63 0.80
N LEU A 63 8.33 -0.46 1.18
CA LEU A 63 6.93 -0.45 1.58
C LEU A 63 6.82 0.10 3.01
N ASP A 64 6.00 1.14 3.16
CA ASP A 64 5.54 1.59 4.47
C ASP A 64 4.45 0.66 5.02
N ILE A 65 3.91 0.99 6.21
CA ILE A 65 2.93 0.14 6.90
C ILE A 65 1.63 0.00 6.10
N PHE A 66 1.22 1.04 5.35
CA PHE A 66 -0.01 1.03 4.58
C PHE A 66 0.17 0.25 3.29
N ASP A 67 1.29 0.46 2.60
CA ASP A 67 1.68 -0.31 1.43
C ASP A 67 1.75 -1.79 1.77
N ALA A 68 2.54 -2.15 2.79
CA ALA A 68 2.76 -3.53 3.20
C ALA A 68 1.48 -4.23 3.67
N ALA A 69 0.62 -3.53 4.41
CA ALA A 69 -0.68 -4.05 4.81
C ALA A 69 -1.61 -4.26 3.61
N SER A 70 -1.61 -3.31 2.65
CA SER A 70 -2.47 -3.38 1.48
C SER A 70 -2.13 -4.54 0.54
N VAL A 71 -0.87 -4.98 0.48
CA VAL A 71 -0.41 -6.10 -0.38
C VAL A 71 -0.08 -7.38 0.39
N GLY A 72 -0.36 -7.42 1.69
CA GLY A 72 -0.21 -8.63 2.51
C GLY A 72 1.24 -9.04 2.80
N ARG A 73 2.18 -8.09 2.85
CA ARG A 73 3.59 -8.34 3.20
C ARG A 73 3.75 -8.43 4.72
N THR A 74 3.20 -9.50 5.30
CA THR A 74 3.11 -9.73 6.75
C THR A 74 4.45 -9.58 7.48
N GLU A 75 5.54 -10.13 6.93
CA GLU A 75 6.88 -10.00 7.54
C GLU A 75 7.33 -8.54 7.60
N ARG A 76 7.13 -7.78 6.52
CA ARG A 76 7.44 -6.35 6.48
C ARG A 76 6.59 -5.55 7.47
N VAL A 77 5.31 -5.89 7.60
CA VAL A 77 4.43 -5.30 8.62
C VAL A 77 4.98 -5.58 10.03
N ALA A 78 5.43 -6.81 10.31
CA ALA A 78 6.03 -7.15 11.60
C ALA A 78 7.29 -6.32 11.88
N GLU A 79 8.22 -6.24 10.91
CA GLU A 79 9.44 -5.44 11.03
C GLU A 79 9.17 -3.96 11.31
N LEU A 80 8.20 -3.37 10.60
CA LEU A 80 7.82 -1.97 10.79
C LEU A 80 7.26 -1.72 12.18
N LEU A 81 6.42 -2.63 12.68
CA LEU A 81 5.84 -2.55 14.03
C LEU A 81 6.86 -2.83 15.13
N ASP A 82 7.86 -3.68 14.87
CA ASP A 82 8.95 -3.93 15.82
C ASP A 82 9.83 -2.67 15.98
N ARG A 83 9.95 -1.86 14.93
CA ARG A 83 10.67 -0.58 14.96
C ARG A 83 9.83 0.55 15.55
N ASP A 84 8.56 0.61 15.20
CA ASP A 84 7.62 1.63 15.69
C ASP A 84 6.22 1.02 15.91
N PRO A 85 5.91 0.60 17.15
CA PRO A 85 4.60 0.06 17.49
C PRO A 85 3.44 1.05 17.30
N SER A 86 3.71 2.36 17.26
CA SER A 86 2.65 3.38 17.11
C SER A 86 1.96 3.32 15.74
N LEU A 87 2.60 2.70 14.75
CA LEU A 87 2.06 2.53 13.40
C LEU A 87 0.83 1.62 13.35
N VAL A 88 0.60 0.76 14.34
CA VAL A 88 -0.46 -0.28 14.30
C VAL A 88 -1.86 0.29 14.09
N ASN A 89 -2.13 1.48 14.63
CA ASN A 89 -3.42 2.19 14.53
C ASN A 89 -3.28 3.54 13.80
N ALA A 90 -2.15 3.77 13.11
CA ALA A 90 -1.90 5.01 12.39
C ALA A 90 -2.88 5.19 11.22
N TYR A 91 -3.02 6.44 10.77
CA TYR A 91 -3.81 6.78 9.59
C TYR A 91 -2.91 7.18 8.43
N SER A 92 -3.23 6.68 7.23
CA SER A 92 -2.67 7.19 5.98
C SER A 92 -3.22 8.59 5.68
N SER A 93 -2.63 9.26 4.69
CA SER A 93 -3.06 10.60 4.24
C SER A 93 -4.52 10.64 3.74
N ASP A 94 -5.05 9.52 3.25
CA ASP A 94 -6.44 9.35 2.85
C ASP A 94 -7.31 8.64 3.90
N GLY A 95 -6.85 8.58 5.15
CA GLY A 95 -7.66 8.17 6.30
C GLY A 95 -7.90 6.66 6.43
N PHE A 96 -7.20 5.81 5.69
CA PHE A 96 -7.13 4.38 5.97
C PHE A 96 -6.17 4.07 7.12
N TYR A 97 -6.20 2.84 7.62
CA TYR A 97 -5.36 2.34 8.70
C TYR A 97 -4.95 0.89 8.36
N PRO A 98 -3.83 0.37 8.91
CA PRO A 98 -3.24 -0.88 8.45
C PRO A 98 -4.21 -2.07 8.48
N LEU A 99 -4.96 -2.21 9.58
CA LEU A 99 -5.93 -3.30 9.74
C LEU A 99 -7.04 -3.22 8.68
N GLY A 100 -7.56 -2.01 8.43
CA GLY A 100 -8.59 -1.78 7.43
C GLY A 100 -8.12 -2.14 6.02
N LEU A 101 -6.88 -1.80 5.66
CA LEU A 101 -6.29 -2.14 4.35
C LEU A 101 -6.11 -3.65 4.21
N ALA A 102 -5.50 -4.30 5.19
CA ALA A 102 -5.29 -5.76 5.16
C ALA A 102 -6.62 -6.53 5.09
N ALA A 103 -7.65 -6.08 5.81
CA ALA A 103 -8.98 -6.68 5.75
C ALA A 103 -9.65 -6.43 4.40
N PHE A 104 -9.60 -5.20 3.88
CA PHE A 104 -10.23 -4.83 2.62
C PHE A 104 -9.64 -5.58 1.41
N PHE A 105 -8.33 -5.82 1.42
CA PHE A 105 -7.63 -6.56 0.37
C PHE A 105 -7.47 -8.06 0.65
N ALA A 106 -8.16 -8.59 1.68
CA ALA A 106 -8.23 -10.01 2.01
C ALA A 106 -6.86 -10.66 2.31
N HIS A 107 -6.09 -10.03 3.21
CA HIS A 107 -4.80 -10.54 3.71
C HIS A 107 -4.92 -11.06 5.16
N PRO A 108 -5.48 -12.27 5.39
CA PRO A 108 -5.84 -12.76 6.71
C PRO A 108 -4.64 -12.96 7.65
N ASP A 109 -3.46 -13.33 7.15
CA ASP A 109 -2.25 -13.42 7.97
C ASP A 109 -1.80 -12.06 8.49
N THR A 110 -1.86 -11.05 7.64
CA THR A 110 -1.56 -9.67 8.02
C THR A 110 -2.60 -9.13 9.00
N VAL A 111 -3.88 -9.44 8.82
CA VAL A 111 -4.95 -9.13 9.78
C VAL A 111 -4.66 -9.75 11.15
N ARG A 112 -4.35 -11.05 11.19
CA ARG A 112 -4.01 -11.76 12.44
C ARG A 112 -2.80 -11.15 13.13
N LEU A 113 -1.76 -10.83 12.37
CA LEU A 113 -0.59 -10.14 12.90
C LEU A 113 -0.96 -8.78 13.49
N LEU A 114 -1.68 -7.94 12.75
CA LEU A 114 -2.05 -6.61 13.23
C LEU A 114 -2.89 -6.68 14.52
N LEU A 115 -3.84 -7.60 14.60
CA LEU A 115 -4.62 -7.86 15.82
C LEU A 115 -3.74 -8.32 16.99
N SER A 116 -2.77 -9.22 16.75
CA SER A 116 -1.85 -9.67 17.80
C SER A 116 -0.89 -8.57 18.28
N ARG A 117 -0.67 -7.53 17.45
CA ARG A 117 0.10 -6.34 17.77
C ARG A 117 -0.74 -5.20 18.37
N GLY A 118 -2.02 -5.43 18.67
CA GLY A 118 -2.89 -4.46 19.34
C GLY A 118 -3.64 -3.51 18.40
N ALA A 119 -3.85 -3.89 17.14
CA ALA A 119 -4.73 -3.14 16.25
C ALA A 119 -6.15 -3.08 16.81
N ASP A 120 -6.74 -1.88 16.82
CA ASP A 120 -8.11 -1.67 17.28
C ASP A 120 -9.10 -2.16 16.22
N VAL A 121 -9.81 -3.24 16.54
CA VAL A 121 -10.84 -3.82 15.67
C VAL A 121 -12.03 -2.87 15.43
N ALA A 122 -12.28 -1.95 16.37
CA ALA A 122 -13.35 -0.96 16.26
C ALA A 122 -12.91 0.30 15.50
N GLN A 123 -11.63 0.42 15.13
CA GLN A 123 -11.14 1.54 14.35
C GLN A 123 -11.85 1.60 13.00
N VAL A 124 -12.23 2.81 12.63
CA VAL A 124 -12.91 3.11 11.36
C VAL A 124 -12.08 4.06 10.53
N ALA A 125 -12.16 3.89 9.22
CA ALA A 125 -11.46 4.76 8.27
C ALA A 125 -12.00 6.19 8.40
N ARG A 126 -11.10 7.16 8.40
CA ARG A 126 -11.40 8.61 8.39
C ARG A 126 -11.62 9.12 6.97
N ASN A 127 -12.35 8.34 6.18
CA ASN A 127 -12.62 8.63 4.78
C ASN A 127 -14.04 8.22 4.39
N PRO A 128 -14.54 8.66 3.21
CA PRO A 128 -15.93 8.40 2.81
C PRO A 128 -16.27 6.91 2.71
N MET A 129 -15.28 6.03 2.51
CA MET A 129 -15.48 4.58 2.40
C MET A 129 -15.87 3.94 3.74
N LYS A 130 -15.53 4.57 4.88
CA LYS A 130 -15.81 4.07 6.25
C LYS A 130 -15.48 2.58 6.43
N VAL A 131 -14.36 2.12 5.87
CA VAL A 131 -13.94 0.71 5.98
C VAL A 131 -13.78 0.34 7.45
N GLN A 132 -14.45 -0.74 7.84
CA GLN A 132 -14.37 -1.38 9.15
C GLN A 132 -14.14 -2.89 8.96
N PRO A 133 -13.34 -3.56 9.81
CA PRO A 133 -13.25 -5.01 9.81
C PRO A 133 -14.64 -5.56 10.19
N ARG A 134 -15.12 -6.60 9.50
CA ARG A 134 -16.36 -7.30 9.86
C ARG A 134 -16.05 -8.60 10.58
#